data_AF-A0A524K061-F1
#
_entry.id   AF-A0A524K061-F1
#
_cell.length_a   1.000
_cell.length_b   1.000
_cell.length_c   1.000
_cell.angle_alpha   90.00
_cell.angle_beta   90.00
_cell.angle_gamma   90.00
#
_symmetry.space_group_name_H-M   'P 1'
#
loop_
_entity.id
_entity.type
_entity.pdbx_description
1 polymer ?
#
loop_
_entity_poly.entity_id
_entity_poly.type
_entity_poly.pdbx_seq_one_letter_code
_entity_poly.pdbx_strand_id
1 'polypeptide(L)'
;RQVPQGDFRDSPPLLLKENVIGQIKALYQEKEALVGATQMRELERMILLQVIDSQWKDHLLSIDHLKEGIGLRGYAQKDPLIEYKKESYQMYEALLNRIDEEVLRFLFLFRPVSDEEIEDWRKKKKPKLSAPAFKMPGGKHKKRR
;
A
#
# COMPACT_ATOMS: atom_id res chain seq x y z
N ARG A 1 -19.09 -0.88 9.27
CA ARG A 1 -19.34 -1.81 8.13
C ARG A 1 -19.27 -3.21 8.71
N GLN A 2 -20.34 -3.99 8.58
CA GLN A 2 -20.39 -5.36 9.11
C GLN A 2 -19.40 -6.21 8.32
N VAL A 3 -18.38 -6.74 9.01
CA VAL A 3 -17.64 -7.92 8.54
C VAL A 3 -18.73 -8.95 8.17
N PRO A 4 -18.67 -9.62 7.00
CA PRO A 4 -19.58 -10.73 6.75
C PRO A 4 -19.50 -11.63 7.97
N GLN A 5 -20.61 -11.75 8.70
CA GLN A 5 -20.68 -12.60 9.89
C GLN A 5 -20.71 -14.05 9.39
N GLY A 6 -19.59 -14.52 8.86
CA GLY A 6 -19.30 -15.94 8.85
C GLY A 6 -19.20 -16.32 10.31
N ASP A 7 -20.15 -17.10 10.80
CA ASP A 7 -20.07 -17.65 12.15
C ASP A 7 -18.95 -18.69 12.16
N PHE A 8 -17.72 -18.21 12.37
CA PHE A 8 -16.53 -19.06 12.44
C PHE A 8 -16.50 -19.87 13.73
N ARG A 9 -17.39 -19.57 14.69
CA ARG A 9 -17.39 -20.16 16.03
C ARG A 9 -17.70 -21.65 16.01
N ASP A 10 -18.51 -22.09 15.05
CA ASP A 10 -18.96 -23.48 14.94
C ASP A 10 -18.34 -24.25 13.76
N SER A 11 -17.40 -23.64 13.03
CA SER A 11 -16.71 -24.30 11.92
C SER A 11 -15.68 -25.30 12.46
N PRO A 12 -15.67 -26.57 11.99
CA PRO A 12 -14.59 -27.51 12.28
C PRO A 12 -13.23 -26.89 11.92
N PRO A 13 -12.17 -27.07 12.74
CA PRO A 13 -10.85 -26.46 12.49
C PRO A 13 -10.29 -26.73 11.08
N LEU A 14 -10.65 -27.88 10.50
CA LEU A 14 -10.24 -28.28 9.16
C LEU A 14 -10.90 -27.44 8.04
N LEU A 15 -12.11 -26.93 8.26
CA LEU A 15 -12.87 -26.15 7.27
C LEU A 15 -12.68 -24.63 7.41
N LEU A 16 -12.15 -24.17 8.55
CA LEU A 16 -11.98 -22.75 8.83
C LEU A 16 -11.14 -22.04 7.75
N LYS A 17 -10.01 -22.66 7.36
CA LYS A 17 -9.10 -22.12 6.34
C LYS A 17 -9.81 -21.97 4.99
N GLU A 18 -10.56 -22.99 4.58
CA GLU A 18 -11.28 -23.01 3.30
C GLU A 18 -12.37 -21.93 3.28
N ASN A 19 -13.13 -21.81 4.37
CA ASN A 19 -14.18 -20.80 4.52
C ASN A 19 -13.62 -19.37 4.45
N VAL A 20 -12.52 -19.09 5.14
CA VAL A 20 -11.86 -17.77 5.12
C VAL A 20 -11.34 -17.46 3.71
N ILE A 21 -10.66 -18.41 3.06
CA ILE A 21 -10.18 -18.24 1.69
C ILE A 21 -11.34 -17.97 0.72
N GLY A 22 -12.46 -18.69 0.88
CA GLY A 22 -13.67 -18.48 0.08
C GLY A 22 -14.21 -17.05 0.19
N GLN A 23 -14.32 -16.51 1.41
CA GLN A 23 -14.79 -15.14 1.63
C GLN A 23 -13.82 -14.10 1.08
N ILE A 24 -12.51 -14.30 1.26
CA ILE A 24 -11.49 -13.39 0.71
C ILE A 24 -11.58 -13.34 -0.81
N LYS A 25 -11.75 -14.49 -1.48
CA LYS A 25 -11.94 -14.57 -2.94
C LYS A 25 -13.21 -13.85 -3.38
N ALA A 26 -14.33 -14.00 -2.66
CA ALA A 26 -15.57 -13.31 -2.98
C ALA A 26 -15.42 -11.79 -2.88
N LEU A 27 -14.78 -11.28 -1.82
CA LEU A 27 -14.50 -9.85 -1.65
C LEU A 27 -13.59 -9.32 -2.76
N TYR A 28 -12.60 -10.10 -3.18
CA TYR A 28 -11.74 -9.73 -4.29
C TYR A 28 -12.51 -9.66 -5.61
N GLN A 29 -13.41 -10.61 -5.89
CA GLN A 29 -14.26 -10.60 -7.09
C GLN A 29 -15.19 -9.39 -7.13
N GLU A 30 -15.79 -9.02 -5.99
CA GLU A 30 -16.61 -7.81 -5.87
C GLU A 30 -15.79 -6.55 -6.22
N LYS A 31 -14.55 -6.46 -5.71
CA LYS A 31 -13.64 -5.36 -6.07
C LYS A 31 -13.28 -5.34 -7.55
N GLU A 32 -12.95 -6.50 -8.13
CA GLU A 32 -12.60 -6.62 -9.55
C GLU A 32 -13.78 -6.21 -10.45
N ALA A 33 -15.01 -6.54 -10.06
CA ALA A 33 -16.22 -6.11 -10.76
C ALA A 33 -16.43 -4.59 -10.73
N LEU A 34 -16.08 -3.92 -9.63
CA LEU A 34 -16.18 -2.46 -9.48
C LEU A 34 -15.09 -1.69 -10.23
N VAL A 35 -13.86 -2.22 -10.27
CA VAL A 35 -12.69 -1.59 -10.91
C VAL A 35 -12.59 -1.92 -12.39
N GLY A 36 -13.01 -3.13 -12.78
CA GLY A 36 -12.73 -3.71 -14.07
C GLY A 36 -11.42 -4.50 -14.09
N ALA A 37 -11.44 -5.65 -14.79
CA ALA A 37 -10.34 -6.62 -14.79
C ALA A 37 -9.00 -6.01 -15.24
N THR A 38 -8.97 -5.25 -16.34
CA THR A 38 -7.72 -4.68 -16.88
C THR A 38 -7.02 -3.74 -15.88
N GLN A 39 -7.77 -2.80 -15.31
CA GLN A 39 -7.26 -1.86 -14.30
C GLN A 39 -6.87 -2.58 -13.01
N MET A 40 -7.61 -3.61 -12.62
CA MET A 40 -7.24 -4.44 -11.47
C MET A 40 -5.87 -5.11 -11.67
N ARG A 41 -5.60 -5.68 -12.85
CA ARG A 41 -4.29 -6.30 -13.16
C ARG A 41 -3.15 -5.28 -13.20
N GLU A 42 -3.40 -4.05 -13.65
CA GLU A 42 -2.40 -2.98 -13.61
C GLU A 42 -2.08 -2.57 -12.17
N LEU A 43 -3.11 -2.41 -11.35
CA LEU A 43 -2.98 -2.10 -9.94
C LEU A 43 -2.21 -3.19 -9.18
N GLU A 44 -2.50 -4.47 -9.43
CA GLU A 44 -1.76 -5.59 -8.85
C GLU A 44 -0.27 -5.53 -9.18
N ARG A 45 0.06 -5.34 -10.47
CA ARG A 45 1.46 -5.21 -10.91
C ARG A 45 2.15 -4.03 -10.25
N MET A 46 1.48 -2.88 -10.18
CA MET A 46 2.03 -1.67 -9.58
C MET A 46 2.32 -1.88 -8.09
N ILE A 47 1.36 -2.43 -7.34
CA ILE A 47 1.53 -2.71 -5.91
C ILE A 47 2.67 -3.71 -5.71
N LEU A 48 2.67 -4.82 -6.46
CA LEU A 48 3.69 -5.85 -6.33
C LEU A 48 5.10 -5.29 -6.58
N LEU A 49 5.28 -4.53 -7.67
CA LEU A 49 6.57 -3.92 -7.99
C LEU A 49 7.01 -2.91 -6.93
N GLN A 50 6.10 -2.07 -6.45
CA GLN A 50 6.41 -1.07 -5.43
C GLN A 50 6.82 -1.72 -4.11
N VAL A 51 6.09 -2.74 -3.67
CA VAL A 51 6.39 -3.46 -2.42
C VAL A 51 7.72 -4.19 -2.54
N ILE A 52 7.96 -4.92 -3.64
CA ILE A 52 9.22 -5.64 -3.86
C ILE A 52 10.39 -4.65 -3.87
N ASP A 53 10.30 -3.55 -4.59
CA ASP A 53 11.39 -2.56 -4.67
C ASP A 53 11.74 -1.96 -3.29
N SER A 54 10.71 -1.60 -2.50
CA SER A 54 10.90 -1.08 -1.15
C SER A 54 11.55 -2.12 -0.23
N GLN A 55 10.95 -3.31 -0.15
CA GLN A 55 11.37 -4.38 0.75
C GLN A 55 12.77 -4.91 0.38
N TRP A 56 13.10 -4.95 -0.90
CA TRP A 56 14.42 -5.38 -1.38
C TRP A 56 15.52 -4.38 -1.00
N LYS A 57 15.29 -3.08 -1.13
CA LYS A 57 16.24 -2.04 -0.71
C LYS A 57 16.55 -2.13 0.79
N ASP A 58 15.51 -2.28 1.60
CA ASP A 58 15.66 -2.45 3.05
C ASP A 58 16.41 -3.74 3.40
N HIS A 59 16.16 -4.83 2.66
CA HIS A 59 16.88 -6.09 2.84
C HIS A 59 18.37 -5.99 2.48
N LEU A 60 18.72 -5.30 1.38
CA LEU A 60 20.12 -5.07 1.01
C LEU A 60 20.84 -4.26 2.10
N LEU A 61 20.24 -3.18 2.60
CA LEU A 61 20.79 -2.41 3.71
C LEU A 61 21.00 -3.28 4.96
N SER A 62 20.03 -4.14 5.27
CA SER A 62 20.11 -5.05 6.41
C SER A 62 21.24 -6.09 6.24
N ILE A 63 21.44 -6.61 5.03
CA ILE A 63 22.55 -7.51 4.70
C ILE A 63 23.90 -6.81 4.84
N ASP A 64 24.00 -5.54 4.46
CA ASP A 64 25.25 -4.79 4.58
C ASP A 64 25.61 -4.57 6.06
N HIS A 65 24.65 -4.22 6.91
CA HIS A 65 24.85 -4.19 8.37
C HIS A 65 25.24 -5.56 8.94
N LEU A 66 24.66 -6.65 8.43
CA LEU A 66 25.02 -8.00 8.84
C LEU A 66 26.49 -8.33 8.54
N LYS A 67 26.99 -7.94 7.37
CA LYS A 67 28.40 -8.15 6.98
C LYS A 67 29.35 -7.41 7.93
N GLU A 68 29.03 -6.17 8.29
CA GLU A 68 29.82 -5.36 9.23
C GLU A 68 29.85 -5.99 10.64
N GLY A 69 28.71 -6.52 11.10
CA GLY A 69 28.59 -7.11 12.44
C GLY A 69 29.23 -8.51 12.59
N ILE A 70 29.33 -9.29 11.51
CA ILE A 70 29.85 -10.65 11.55
C ILE A 70 31.35 -10.73 11.80
N GLY A 71 32.10 -9.69 11.41
CA GLY A 71 33.54 -9.61 11.68
C GLY A 71 33.88 -9.72 13.17
N LEU A 72 33.02 -9.18 14.04
CA LEU A 72 33.20 -9.24 15.49
C LEU A 72 32.83 -10.63 16.09
N ARG A 73 32.00 -11.42 15.41
CA ARG A 73 31.55 -12.75 15.87
C ARG A 73 32.53 -13.88 15.54
N GLY A 74 33.50 -13.65 14.65
CA GLY A 74 34.59 -14.59 14.37
C GLY A 74 35.45 -14.94 15.59
N TYR A 75 35.40 -14.12 16.65
CA TYR A 75 36.01 -14.42 17.95
C TYR A 75 35.35 -15.60 18.69
N ALA A 76 34.12 -15.98 18.33
CA ALA A 76 33.36 -17.06 19.00
C ALA A 76 33.68 -18.47 18.46
N GLN A 77 34.83 -18.66 17.79
CA GLN A 77 35.28 -19.95 17.21
C GLN A 77 34.35 -20.57 16.15
N LYS A 78 33.35 -19.82 15.69
CA LYS A 78 32.46 -20.22 14.59
C LYS A 78 32.94 -19.59 13.30
N ASP A 79 32.79 -20.33 12.20
CA ASP A 79 33.09 -19.84 10.86
C ASP A 79 32.15 -18.66 10.51
N PRO A 80 32.70 -17.43 10.35
CA PRO A 80 31.91 -16.25 10.01
C PRO A 80 31.07 -16.41 8.74
N LEU A 81 31.56 -17.18 7.77
CA LEU A 81 30.88 -17.40 6.50
C LEU A 81 29.62 -18.27 6.66
N ILE A 82 29.68 -19.27 7.54
CA ILE A 82 28.54 -20.17 7.80
C ILE A 82 27.43 -19.39 8.52
N GLU A 83 27.77 -18.62 9.54
CA GLU A 83 26.81 -17.78 10.26
C GLU A 83 26.21 -16.70 9.35
N TYR A 84 27.01 -16.06 8.49
CA TYR A 84 26.48 -15.13 7.47
C TYR A 84 25.44 -15.76 6.57
N LYS A 85 25.73 -16.95 6.01
CA LYS A 85 24.79 -17.64 5.12
C LYS A 85 23.51 -18.01 5.85
N LYS A 86 23.61 -18.45 7.09
CA LYS A 86 22.45 -18.85 7.90
C LYS A 86 21.55 -17.65 8.23
N GLU A 87 22.14 -16.56 8.74
CA GLU A 87 21.39 -15.36 9.13
C GLU A 87 20.83 -14.62 7.91
N SER A 88 21.61 -14.50 6.83
CA SER A 88 21.12 -13.88 5.59
C SER A 88 19.97 -14.67 4.95
N TYR A 89 19.99 -16.01 5.02
CA TYR A 89 18.86 -16.83 4.57
C TYR A 89 17.61 -16.63 5.43
N GLN A 90 17.75 -16.60 6.76
CA GLN A 90 16.62 -16.30 7.66
C GLN A 90 16.01 -14.92 7.38
N MET A 91 16.85 -13.92 7.12
CA MET A 91 16.40 -12.58 6.73
C MET A 91 15.69 -12.57 5.38
N TYR A 92 16.09 -13.44 4.45
CA TYR A 92 15.43 -13.59 3.15
C TYR A 92 14.06 -14.27 3.29
N GLU A 93 13.92 -15.31 4.10
CA GLU A 93 12.60 -15.91 4.39
C GLU A 93 11.66 -14.88 5.03
N ALA A 94 12.16 -14.08 5.97
CA ALA A 94 11.41 -12.99 6.57
C ALA A 94 11.06 -11.87 5.57
N LEU A 95 11.91 -11.62 4.58
CA LEU A 95 11.62 -10.69 3.47
C LEU A 95 10.42 -11.19 2.65
N LEU A 96 10.42 -12.46 2.23
CA LEU A 96 9.33 -13.02 1.43
C LEU A 96 7.97 -12.92 2.15
N ASN A 97 7.94 -13.29 3.44
CA ASN A 97 6.72 -13.19 4.24
C ASN A 97 6.21 -11.74 4.34
N ARG A 98 7.11 -10.78 4.54
CA ARG A 98 6.73 -9.35 4.60
C ARG A 98 6.18 -8.84 3.27
N ILE A 99 6.77 -9.26 2.15
CA ILE A 99 6.27 -8.90 0.81
C ILE A 99 4.84 -9.41 0.63
N ASP A 100 4.59 -10.69 0.94
CA ASP A 100 3.26 -11.29 0.80
C ASP A 100 2.21 -10.57 1.66
N GLU A 101 2.53 -10.32 2.93
CA GLU A 101 1.65 -9.59 3.86
C GLU A 101 1.35 -8.17 3.39
N GLU A 102 2.36 -7.45 2.91
CA GLU A 102 2.22 -6.05 2.54
C GLU A 102 1.49 -5.88 1.20
N VAL A 103 1.73 -6.76 0.22
CA VAL A 103 0.94 -6.81 -1.02
C VAL A 103 -0.54 -7.05 -0.71
N LEU A 104 -0.85 -8.05 0.12
CA LEU A 104 -2.23 -8.35 0.51
C LEU A 104 -2.84 -7.15 1.25
N ARG A 105 -2.10 -6.55 2.18
CA ARG A 105 -2.56 -5.37 2.92
C ARG A 105 -2.93 -4.23 1.98
N PHE A 106 -2.08 -3.88 1.02
CA PHE A 106 -2.37 -2.80 0.07
C PHE A 106 -3.55 -3.15 -0.84
N LEU A 107 -3.62 -4.37 -1.36
CA LEU A 107 -4.71 -4.82 -2.23
C LEU A 107 -6.07 -4.77 -1.53
N PHE A 108 -6.13 -5.15 -0.25
CA PHE A 108 -7.36 -5.15 0.52
C PHE A 108 -7.71 -3.80 1.15
N LEU A 109 -6.72 -2.95 1.46
CA LEU A 109 -6.94 -1.57 1.93
C LEU A 109 -7.37 -0.63 0.79
N PHE A 110 -6.96 -0.90 -0.44
CA PHE A 110 -7.36 -0.11 -1.61
C PHE A 110 -8.89 -0.04 -1.73
N ARG A 111 -9.40 1.19 -1.76
CA ARG A 111 -10.82 1.47 -2.03
C ARG A 111 -10.90 2.10 -3.42
N PRO A 112 -11.55 1.44 -4.39
CA PRO A 112 -11.91 2.11 -5.63
C PRO A 112 -12.87 3.25 -5.30
N VAL A 113 -12.50 4.47 -5.70
CA VAL A 113 -13.36 5.65 -5.61
C VAL A 113 -14.20 5.67 -6.87
N SER A 114 -15.52 5.77 -6.74
CA SER A 114 -16.39 5.83 -7.92
C SER A 114 -16.17 7.15 -8.68
N ASP A 115 -16.45 7.17 -9.98
CA ASP A 115 -16.36 8.39 -10.80
C ASP A 115 -17.25 9.51 -10.24
N GLU A 116 -18.37 9.16 -9.63
CA GLU A 116 -19.27 10.09 -8.93
C GLU A 116 -18.61 10.72 -7.69
N GLU A 117 -17.93 9.92 -6.86
CA GLU A 117 -17.18 10.38 -5.69
C GLU A 117 -15.99 11.27 -6.11
N ILE A 118 -15.32 10.94 -7.22
CA ILE A 118 -14.24 11.75 -7.82
C ILE A 118 -14.77 13.12 -8.26
N GLU A 119 -15.90 13.15 -8.95
CA GLU A 119 -16.51 14.37 -9.47
C GLU A 119 -17.04 15.26 -8.34
N ASP A 120 -17.62 14.68 -7.28
CA ASP A 120 -18.04 15.41 -6.08
C ASP A 120 -16.85 15.97 -5.30
N TRP A 121 -15.75 15.23 -5.20
CA TRP A 121 -14.51 15.73 -4.64
C TRP A 121 -13.95 16.89 -5.47
N ARG A 122 -14.00 16.79 -6.81
CA ARG A 122 -13.60 17.83 -7.75
C ARG A 122 -14.47 19.09 -7.63
N LYS A 123 -15.78 18.94 -7.45
CA LYS A 123 -16.73 20.04 -7.21
C LYS A 123 -16.47 20.73 -5.87
N LYS A 124 -16.21 19.97 -4.80
CA LYS A 124 -15.89 20.51 -3.46
C LYS A 124 -14.56 21.27 -3.43
N LYS A 125 -13.57 20.86 -4.24
CA LYS A 125 -12.26 21.51 -4.33
C LYS A 125 -12.20 22.73 -5.25
N LYS A 126 -13.25 23.08 -6.00
CA LYS A 126 -13.28 24.36 -6.71
C LYS A 126 -13.23 25.48 -5.66
N PRO A 127 -12.13 26.24 -5.55
CA PRO A 127 -12.15 27.42 -4.69
C PRO A 127 -13.29 28.29 -5.21
N LYS A 128 -14.14 28.81 -4.29
CA LYS A 128 -15.06 29.87 -4.63
C LYS A 128 -14.20 31.07 -5.01
N LEU A 129 -13.79 31.15 -6.26
CA LEU A 129 -13.19 32.35 -6.82
C LEU A 129 -14.34 33.36 -6.99
N SER A 130 -14.91 33.81 -5.88
CA SER A 130 -15.52 35.13 -5.87
C SER A 130 -14.34 36.09 -5.88
N ALA A 131 -13.88 36.46 -7.08
CA ALA A 131 -13.11 37.67 -7.20
C ALA A 131 -13.91 38.77 -6.49
N PRO A 132 -13.35 39.47 -5.49
CA PRO A 132 -13.99 40.68 -5.03
C PRO A 132 -14.07 41.58 -6.26
N ALA A 133 -15.28 41.99 -6.65
CA ALA A 133 -15.44 43.00 -7.68
C ALA A 133 -14.83 44.30 -7.16
N PHE A 134 -13.54 44.51 -7.41
CA PHE A 134 -12.85 45.75 -7.12
C PHE A 134 -13.39 46.80 -8.10
N LYS A 135 -14.43 47.52 -7.69
CA LYS A 135 -14.87 48.75 -8.37
C LYS A 135 -13.80 49.81 -8.14
N MET A 136 -13.00 50.08 -9.18
CA MET A 136 -12.11 51.24 -9.24
C MET A 136 -12.91 52.51 -8.94
N PRO A 137 -12.56 53.32 -7.93
CA PRO A 137 -13.25 54.59 -7.71
C PRO A 137 -12.94 55.54 -8.87
N GLY A 138 -13.99 56.08 -9.48
CA GLY A 138 -13.93 56.91 -10.67
C GLY A 138 -12.93 58.06 -10.56
N GLY A 139 -11.98 58.09 -11.49
CA GLY A 139 -11.07 59.22 -11.68
C GLY A 139 -11.86 60.45 -12.12
N LYS A 140 -12.01 61.43 -11.22
CA LYS A 140 -12.55 62.74 -11.58
C LYS A 140 -11.56 63.44 -12.52
N HIS A 141 -11.94 63.61 -13.78
CA HIS A 141 -11.29 64.56 -14.69
C HIS A 141 -11.39 65.98 -14.11
N LYS A 142 -10.28 66.51 -13.59
CA LYS A 142 -10.11 67.96 -13.39
C LYS A 142 -9.80 68.58 -14.75
N LYS A 143 -10.79 69.29 -15.34
CA LYS A 143 -10.51 70.32 -16.35
C LYS A 143 -9.64 71.40 -15.70
N ARG A 144 -8.41 71.59 -16.20
CA ARG A 144 -7.66 72.82 -15.94
C ARG A 144 -7.87 73.76 -17.12
N ARG A 145 -8.22 74.99 -16.76
CA ARG A 145 -8.18 76.20 -17.59
C ARG A 145 -6.76 76.46 -18.08
#